data_AF-L7JVJ3-F1
#
_entry.id   AF-L7JVJ3-F1
#
_cell.length_a   1.000
_cell.length_b   1.000
_cell.length_c   1.000
_cell.angle_alpha   90.00
_cell.angle_beta   90.00
_cell.angle_gamma   90.00
#
_symmetry.space_group_name_H-M   'P 1'
#
loop_
_entity.id
_entity.type
_entity.pdbx_description
1 polymer ?
#
loop_
_entity_poly.entity_id
_entity_poly.type
_entity_poly.pdbx_seq_one_letter_code
_entity_poly.pdbx_strand_id
1 'polypeptide(L)'
;VMVQLPFTITFSGNCQNFIIENSKANIHITKAENVTISNCNELFAGKFRLELPLQLKELSIQETMFRHCWTVTNQIGNLRMYKVVFTYGSVFTLAHECKSIILSQCSGNFNFFGKMSLSVIQNNLYNSEFKVDLDNGNITNLSAFAILLEIDNSLLCKVRHFIMNFVEWKNMMLLVLNDDIVHFEVRQFYGVIRLSGIIQGKIMASGFEGNMRVAKLDNKPTYDVKITNWTVLGKLTINCLAQFLDLVKLSINNSTNELLILNRYNNLFINNIASSITIKFCPYLNNICLVRACFAYNDRIHRFIMVGVFIFDIYQLPPSIKTIIIQRCNINVGIQFYLNSEFNNLLIKQSSGVFHLRNKFNIDIITLNQESVVEIKEEDELSTELRFEHLTFEKSLIISENVKTLTLINVKFVDNSIVQIFSNDVQTNIKSNCEIHWYESNKLARIEKYGEDGVVCYINDEN
;
A
#
# COMPACT_ATOMS: atom_id res chain seq x y z
N VAL A 1 51.45 44.17 -0.63
CA VAL A 1 50.47 45.12 -0.05
C VAL A 1 49.40 44.31 0.66
N MET A 2 49.42 44.29 2.00
CA MET A 2 48.31 43.74 2.78
C MET A 2 47.16 44.73 2.69
N VAL A 3 46.11 44.39 1.94
CA VAL A 3 44.85 45.14 2.00
C VAL A 3 44.08 44.62 3.21
N GLN A 4 44.16 45.36 4.31
CA GLN A 4 43.28 45.20 5.46
C GLN A 4 42.09 46.16 5.33
N LEU A 5 40.88 45.67 5.63
CA LEU A 5 39.54 46.31 5.61
C LEU A 5 38.76 46.17 4.28
N PRO A 6 37.42 46.02 4.32
CA PRO A 6 36.65 45.51 3.18
C PRO A 6 36.70 46.48 2.01
N PHE A 7 37.25 46.04 0.89
CA PHE A 7 37.18 46.75 -0.38
C PHE A 7 35.94 46.32 -1.16
N THR A 8 35.40 47.23 -1.98
CA THR A 8 34.22 46.96 -2.82
C THR A 8 34.66 46.71 -4.26
N ILE A 9 34.20 45.60 -4.83
CA ILE A 9 34.32 45.26 -6.24
C ILE A 9 32.97 45.53 -6.91
N THR A 10 32.94 46.41 -7.91
CA THR A 10 31.74 46.68 -8.71
C THR A 10 31.94 46.16 -10.12
N PHE A 11 31.02 45.31 -10.58
CA PHE A 11 31.01 44.78 -11.94
C PHE A 11 29.81 45.35 -12.72
N SER A 12 30.10 46.14 -13.75
CA SER A 12 29.13 46.85 -14.60
C SER A 12 28.87 46.22 -15.98
N GLY A 13 29.66 45.21 -16.36
CA GLY A 13 29.54 44.52 -17.66
C GLY A 13 28.42 43.49 -17.71
N ASN A 14 28.09 42.98 -18.90
CA ASN A 14 27.23 41.80 -19.05
C ASN A 14 28.09 40.55 -18.85
N CYS A 15 27.81 39.75 -17.83
CA CYS A 15 28.45 38.45 -17.65
C CYS A 15 27.41 37.33 -17.71
N GLN A 16 27.72 36.22 -18.38
CA GLN A 16 26.85 35.07 -18.30
C GLN A 16 26.96 34.37 -16.94
N ASN A 17 28.19 34.16 -16.46
CA ASN A 17 28.48 33.41 -15.23
C ASN A 17 29.45 34.19 -14.35
N PHE A 18 29.04 34.51 -13.13
CA PHE A 18 29.89 35.16 -12.14
C PHE A 18 30.17 34.20 -10.98
N ILE A 19 31.44 33.95 -10.67
CA ILE A 19 31.85 33.02 -9.61
C ILE A 19 32.58 33.80 -8.51
N ILE A 20 32.14 33.61 -7.26
CA ILE A 20 32.72 34.20 -6.07
C ILE A 20 33.26 33.06 -5.20
N GLU A 21 34.56 33.02 -5.02
CA GLU A 21 35.25 31.97 -4.25
C GLU A 21 36.17 32.58 -3.21
N ASN A 22 36.11 32.07 -1.97
CA ASN A 22 37.02 32.44 -0.86
C ASN A 22 37.21 33.97 -0.66
N SER A 23 36.23 34.78 -1.07
CA SER A 23 36.37 36.23 -1.04
C SER A 23 36.15 36.77 0.37
N LYS A 24 36.57 38.01 0.60
CA LYS A 24 36.27 38.83 1.80
C LYS A 24 35.86 40.25 1.42
N ALA A 25 35.80 40.56 0.13
CA ALA A 25 35.48 41.87 -0.42
C ALA A 25 33.97 42.06 -0.51
N ASN A 26 33.45 43.30 -0.39
CA ASN A 26 32.10 43.70 -0.80
C ASN A 26 31.94 43.53 -2.31
N ILE A 27 30.85 42.95 -2.80
CA ILE A 27 30.68 42.64 -4.23
C ILE A 27 29.33 43.18 -4.70
N HIS A 28 29.38 44.04 -5.72
CA HIS A 28 28.21 44.55 -6.40
C HIS A 28 28.24 44.10 -7.86
N ILE A 29 27.28 43.25 -8.23
CA ILE A 29 27.11 42.72 -9.57
C ILE A 29 25.86 43.37 -10.17
N THR A 30 26.03 44.23 -11.16
CA THR A 30 24.88 44.91 -11.78
C THR A 30 24.15 44.03 -12.80
N LYS A 31 24.90 43.20 -13.56
CA LYS A 31 24.36 42.33 -14.61
C LYS A 31 25.09 40.99 -14.66
N ALA A 32 24.35 39.92 -14.37
CA ALA A 32 24.79 38.55 -14.62
C ALA A 32 23.56 37.66 -14.87
N GLU A 33 23.70 36.58 -15.64
CA GLU A 33 22.63 35.57 -15.74
C GLU A 33 22.72 34.57 -14.58
N ASN A 34 23.91 34.08 -14.28
CA ASN A 34 24.15 33.08 -13.24
C ASN A 34 25.21 33.56 -12.26
N VAL A 35 24.98 33.34 -10.97
CA VAL A 35 25.92 33.66 -9.90
C VAL A 35 26.19 32.41 -9.06
N THR A 36 27.47 32.09 -8.86
CA THR A 36 27.91 30.99 -7.98
C THR A 36 28.74 31.56 -6.83
N ILE A 37 28.45 31.14 -5.60
CA ILE A 37 29.14 31.55 -4.37
C ILE A 37 29.66 30.29 -3.68
N SER A 38 30.96 30.17 -3.50
CA SER A 38 31.58 28.94 -2.97
C SER A 38 32.65 29.24 -1.92
N ASN A 39 32.66 28.47 -0.83
CA ASN A 39 33.66 28.57 0.26
C ASN A 39 33.80 29.99 0.85
N CYS A 40 32.68 30.68 0.97
CA CYS A 40 32.61 32.10 1.30
C CYS A 40 32.33 32.35 2.80
N ASN A 41 32.97 31.56 3.67
CA ASN A 41 32.63 31.49 5.11
C ASN A 41 32.89 32.80 5.88
N GLU A 42 33.94 33.53 5.50
CA GLU A 42 34.29 34.80 6.15
C GLU A 42 33.48 35.98 5.61
N LEU A 43 32.82 35.85 4.45
CA LEU A 43 31.97 36.91 3.89
C LEU A 43 30.80 37.21 4.81
N PHE A 44 30.21 36.22 5.48
CA PHE A 44 28.98 36.41 6.23
C PHE A 44 29.18 36.61 7.74
N ALA A 45 30.31 37.21 8.14
CA ALA A 45 30.68 37.49 9.54
C ALA A 45 30.32 38.90 10.06
N GLY A 46 29.46 39.66 9.35
CA GLY A 46 28.73 40.81 9.93
C GLY A 46 28.97 42.20 9.34
N LYS A 47 29.78 42.36 8.28
CA LYS A 47 30.00 43.68 7.62
C LYS A 47 30.03 43.67 6.07
N PHE A 48 29.72 42.54 5.45
CA PHE A 48 29.77 42.37 4.01
C PHE A 48 28.42 42.64 3.32
N ARG A 49 28.46 43.26 2.14
CA ARG A 49 27.31 43.45 1.24
C ARG A 49 27.54 42.74 -0.09
N LEU A 50 26.67 41.78 -0.41
CA LEU A 50 26.52 41.22 -1.74
C LEU A 50 25.29 41.83 -2.39
N GLU A 51 25.49 42.62 -3.44
CA GLU A 51 24.41 43.17 -4.26
C GLU A 51 24.32 42.34 -5.55
N LEU A 52 23.25 41.55 -5.66
CA LEU A 52 22.96 40.73 -6.83
C LEU A 52 22.21 41.52 -7.91
N PRO A 53 22.28 41.11 -9.19
CA PRO A 53 21.45 41.68 -10.26
C PRO A 53 19.96 41.52 -9.94
N LEU A 54 19.13 42.48 -10.38
CA LEU A 54 17.67 42.45 -10.14
C LEU A 54 17.01 41.14 -10.59
N GLN A 55 17.51 40.55 -11.68
CA GLN A 55 17.06 39.27 -12.24
C GLN A 55 18.24 38.35 -12.46
N LEU A 56 18.11 37.11 -12.00
CA LEU A 56 19.05 36.02 -12.20
C LEU A 56 18.32 34.82 -12.79
N LYS A 57 18.97 34.11 -13.70
CA LYS A 57 18.53 32.79 -14.15
C LYS A 57 18.83 31.74 -13.09
N GLU A 58 20.01 31.79 -12.47
CA GLU A 58 20.40 30.84 -11.41
C GLU A 58 21.27 31.50 -10.33
N LEU A 59 20.99 31.16 -9.07
CA LEU A 59 21.87 31.40 -7.93
C LEU A 59 22.31 30.05 -7.34
N SER A 60 23.60 29.80 -7.34
CA SER A 60 24.23 28.60 -6.77
C SER A 60 25.09 28.98 -5.56
N ILE A 61 24.89 28.34 -4.41
CA ILE A 61 25.68 28.55 -3.20
C ILE A 61 26.22 27.21 -2.70
N GLN A 62 27.53 27.14 -2.45
CA GLN A 62 28.19 25.89 -2.12
C GLN A 62 29.13 26.07 -0.94
N GLU A 63 29.15 25.07 -0.05
CA GLU A 63 30.16 24.93 1.02
C GLU A 63 30.37 26.22 1.84
N THR A 64 29.26 26.89 2.18
CA THR A 64 29.28 28.21 2.81
C THR A 64 28.48 28.22 4.10
N MET A 65 29.04 28.85 5.14
CA MET A 65 28.41 29.06 6.43
C MET A 65 27.96 30.51 6.62
N PHE A 66 26.69 30.68 6.98
CA PHE A 66 26.06 31.95 7.28
C PHE A 66 25.79 32.08 8.78
N ARG A 67 26.32 33.13 9.39
CA ARG A 67 26.14 33.45 10.82
C ARG A 67 25.04 34.48 11.11
N HIS A 68 24.46 35.02 10.06
CA HIS A 68 23.40 36.02 10.11
C HIS A 68 22.29 35.65 9.12
N CYS A 69 21.11 36.22 9.32
CA CYS A 69 20.02 36.09 8.36
C CYS A 69 20.43 36.70 7.02
N TRP A 70 20.05 36.02 5.93
CA TRP A 70 20.26 36.54 4.59
C TRP A 70 18.95 36.53 3.83
N THR A 71 18.54 37.71 3.35
CA THR A 71 17.37 37.86 2.51
C THR A 71 17.80 38.18 1.10
N VAL A 72 17.34 37.38 0.14
CA VAL A 72 17.49 37.64 -1.28
C VAL A 72 16.19 38.22 -1.80
N THR A 73 16.21 39.51 -2.13
CA THR A 73 15.07 40.26 -2.66
C THR A 73 15.04 40.29 -4.19
N ASN A 74 16.06 39.73 -4.84
CA ASN A 74 16.16 39.65 -6.30
C ASN A 74 15.25 38.55 -6.87
N GLN A 75 14.83 38.71 -8.11
CA GLN A 75 14.12 37.64 -8.84
C GLN A 75 15.13 36.59 -9.31
N ILE A 76 14.93 35.34 -8.92
CA ILE A 76 15.82 34.23 -9.29
C ILE A 76 14.99 33.17 -10.02
N GLY A 77 15.50 32.67 -11.14
CA GLY A 77 14.90 31.56 -11.87
C GLY A 77 15.04 30.24 -11.11
N ASN A 78 16.28 29.88 -10.72
CA ASN A 78 16.59 28.65 -9.97
C ASN A 78 17.54 28.93 -8.80
N LEU A 79 17.28 28.30 -7.66
CA LEU A 79 18.14 28.33 -6.49
C LEU A 79 18.76 26.94 -6.24
N ARG A 80 20.08 26.88 -6.13
CA ARG A 80 20.81 25.65 -5.79
C ARG A 80 21.69 25.90 -4.58
N MET A 81 21.56 25.08 -3.55
CA MET A 81 22.41 25.11 -2.38
C MET A 81 23.00 23.73 -2.09
N TYR A 82 24.31 23.68 -1.87
CA TYR A 82 25.02 22.45 -1.51
C TYR A 82 25.91 22.68 -0.30
N LYS A 83 25.77 21.86 0.76
CA LYS A 83 26.54 22.01 2.00
C LYS A 83 26.51 23.42 2.59
N VAL A 84 25.34 24.08 2.52
CA VAL A 84 25.15 25.42 3.07
C VAL A 84 24.62 25.33 4.50
N VAL A 85 25.23 26.08 5.41
CA VAL A 85 24.90 26.03 6.85
C VAL A 85 24.47 27.41 7.33
N PHE A 86 23.23 27.55 7.78
CA PHE A 86 22.79 28.69 8.57
C PHE A 86 22.87 28.34 10.05
N THR A 87 23.65 29.10 10.82
CA THR A 87 23.84 28.82 12.25
C THR A 87 22.57 29.12 13.05
N TYR A 88 22.51 28.65 14.30
CA TYR A 88 21.36 28.87 15.18
C TYR A 88 20.92 30.34 15.22
N GLY A 89 19.62 30.58 15.09
CA GLY A 89 19.02 31.92 15.02
C GLY A 89 19.10 32.63 13.65
N SER A 90 19.88 32.09 12.69
CA SER A 90 19.94 32.63 11.32
C SER A 90 18.92 31.97 10.40
N VAL A 91 18.42 32.74 9.44
CA VAL A 91 17.42 32.30 8.46
C VAL A 91 17.82 32.75 7.06
N PHE A 92 17.73 31.84 6.09
CA PHE A 92 17.72 32.20 4.69
C PHE A 92 16.31 32.57 4.25
N THR A 93 16.13 33.72 3.60
CA THR A 93 14.84 34.15 3.07
C THR A 93 14.97 34.43 1.58
N LEU A 94 14.19 33.75 0.75
CA LEU A 94 13.99 34.11 -0.65
C LEU A 94 12.67 34.87 -0.77
N ALA A 95 12.70 36.14 -1.19
CA ALA A 95 11.49 36.98 -1.17
C ALA A 95 10.50 36.66 -2.29
N HIS A 96 10.98 36.26 -3.46
CA HIS A 96 10.18 36.03 -4.66
C HIS A 96 10.13 34.55 -5.05
N GLU A 97 9.03 34.15 -5.68
CA GLU A 97 8.90 32.81 -6.24
C GLU A 97 9.95 32.56 -7.33
N CYS A 98 10.45 31.33 -7.38
CA CYS A 98 11.37 30.86 -8.40
C CYS A 98 10.84 29.54 -8.99
N LYS A 99 11.40 29.12 -10.14
CA LYS A 99 10.96 27.91 -10.84
C LYS A 99 11.43 26.64 -10.17
N SER A 100 12.63 26.64 -9.58
CA SER A 100 13.20 25.46 -8.94
C SER A 100 14.06 25.83 -7.74
N ILE A 101 13.93 25.06 -6.66
CA ILE A 101 14.80 25.13 -5.49
C ILE A 101 15.37 23.74 -5.23
N ILE A 102 16.68 23.64 -5.12
CA ILE A 102 17.39 22.42 -4.77
C ILE A 102 18.32 22.72 -3.60
N LEU A 103 18.08 22.06 -2.47
CA LEU A 103 18.98 22.07 -1.32
C LEU A 103 19.49 20.66 -1.10
N SER A 104 20.80 20.52 -0.95
CA SER A 104 21.44 19.23 -0.68
C SER A 104 22.48 19.41 0.42
N GLN A 105 22.42 18.54 1.43
CA GLN A 105 23.32 18.56 2.59
C GLN A 105 23.36 19.91 3.33
N CYS A 106 22.24 20.64 3.31
CA CYS A 106 22.12 21.95 3.94
C CYS A 106 21.59 21.83 5.37
N SER A 107 21.92 22.79 6.25
CA SER A 107 21.34 22.88 7.59
C SER A 107 20.94 24.31 7.98
N GLY A 108 20.01 24.41 8.93
CA GLY A 108 19.46 25.67 9.42
C GLY A 108 18.01 25.88 9.01
N ASN A 109 17.57 27.14 9.03
CA ASN A 109 16.20 27.54 8.73
C ASN A 109 16.14 28.27 7.39
N PHE A 110 15.15 27.90 6.57
CA PHE A 110 14.94 28.48 5.24
C PHE A 110 13.47 28.85 5.08
N ASN A 111 13.22 30.03 4.53
CA ASN A 111 11.91 30.55 4.20
C ASN A 111 11.88 30.94 2.73
N PHE A 112 10.94 30.35 1.98
CA PHE A 112 10.74 30.63 0.58
C PHE A 112 9.42 31.35 0.40
N PHE A 113 9.54 32.61 -0.01
CA PHE A 113 8.48 33.54 -0.42
C PHE A 113 7.28 33.58 0.53
N GLY A 114 7.51 33.33 1.82
CA GLY A 114 6.49 33.34 2.87
C GLY A 114 5.48 32.19 2.81
N LYS A 115 5.63 31.24 1.87
CA LYS A 115 4.69 30.13 1.67
C LYS A 115 5.27 28.77 2.02
N MET A 116 6.60 28.65 2.12
CA MET A 116 7.26 27.42 2.55
C MET A 116 8.33 27.74 3.59
N SER A 117 8.31 27.02 4.70
CA SER A 117 9.36 27.06 5.71
C SER A 117 9.91 25.65 5.92
N LEU A 118 11.25 25.55 6.00
CA LEU A 118 11.91 24.30 6.32
C LEU A 118 13.01 24.52 7.36
N SER A 119 13.13 23.55 8.25
CA SER A 119 14.16 23.49 9.28
C SER A 119 14.88 22.15 9.17
N VAL A 120 16.21 22.21 9.11
CA VAL A 120 17.04 21.01 9.06
C VAL A 120 17.98 21.02 10.26
N ILE A 121 17.81 20.04 11.14
CA ILE A 121 18.60 19.90 12.38
C ILE A 121 20.03 19.50 11.99
N GLN A 122 21.04 20.19 12.55
CA GLN A 122 22.46 20.03 12.19
C GLN A 122 22.98 18.58 12.28
N ASN A 123 22.39 17.73 13.11
CA ASN A 123 22.85 16.34 13.25
C ASN A 123 22.53 15.45 12.02
N ASN A 124 21.69 15.90 11.08
CA ASN A 124 21.29 15.15 9.87
C ASN A 124 21.94 15.66 8.56
N LEU A 125 23.03 16.42 8.67
CA LEU A 125 23.69 17.14 7.56
C LEU A 125 24.03 16.29 6.32
N TYR A 126 24.42 15.04 6.49
CA TYR A 126 25.01 14.27 5.38
C TYR A 126 24.01 13.78 4.34
N ASN A 127 22.71 13.72 4.70
CA ASN A 127 21.69 13.12 3.86
C ASN A 127 20.49 14.04 3.59
N SER A 128 20.44 15.26 4.16
CA SER A 128 19.29 16.15 3.94
C SER A 128 19.14 16.56 2.48
N GLU A 129 17.91 16.51 1.99
CA GLU A 129 17.60 16.89 0.62
C GLU A 129 16.23 17.57 0.55
N PHE A 130 16.15 18.66 -0.20
CA PHE A 130 14.89 19.33 -0.55
C PHE A 130 14.93 19.71 -2.02
N LYS A 131 13.91 19.33 -2.77
CA LYS A 131 13.73 19.76 -4.16
C LYS A 131 12.28 20.15 -4.37
N VAL A 132 12.07 21.28 -5.02
CA VAL A 132 10.74 21.72 -5.45
C VAL A 132 10.82 22.37 -6.81
N ASP A 133 9.91 21.99 -7.69
CA ASP A 133 9.71 22.63 -8.98
C ASP A 133 8.31 23.25 -9.04
N LEU A 134 8.25 24.52 -9.46
CA LEU A 134 7.02 25.29 -9.58
C LEU A 134 6.71 25.56 -11.05
N ASP A 135 5.43 25.41 -11.39
CA ASP A 135 4.86 25.84 -12.67
C ASP A 135 3.60 26.67 -12.41
N ASN A 136 3.59 27.91 -12.91
CA ASN A 136 2.50 28.87 -12.71
C ASN A 136 2.04 28.96 -11.24
N GLY A 137 3.00 29.08 -10.31
CA GLY A 137 2.75 29.21 -8.87
C GLY A 137 2.28 27.93 -8.17
N ASN A 138 2.16 26.80 -8.87
CA ASN A 138 1.82 25.52 -8.27
C ASN A 138 3.04 24.61 -8.20
N ILE A 139 3.16 23.82 -7.14
CA ILE A 139 4.20 22.80 -7.04
C ILE A 139 3.85 21.64 -7.98
N THR A 140 4.77 21.30 -8.87
CA THR A 140 4.65 20.14 -9.77
C THR A 140 5.44 18.96 -9.26
N ASN A 141 6.65 19.19 -8.75
CA ASN A 141 7.49 18.19 -8.12
C ASN A 141 7.90 18.66 -6.73
N LEU A 142 7.83 17.77 -5.75
CA LEU A 142 8.27 18.02 -4.39
C LEU A 142 8.93 16.77 -3.82
N SER A 143 10.17 16.90 -3.39
CA SER A 143 10.85 15.86 -2.64
C SER A 143 11.56 16.40 -1.41
N ALA A 144 11.42 15.74 -0.26
CA ALA A 144 12.15 16.08 0.94
C ALA A 144 12.64 14.84 1.70
N PHE A 145 13.84 14.92 2.25
CA PHE A 145 14.46 13.89 3.07
C PHE A 145 15.04 14.48 4.36
N ALA A 146 14.63 13.97 5.53
CA ALA A 146 15.13 14.36 6.85
C ALA A 146 14.95 15.86 7.18
N ILE A 147 13.74 16.38 6.98
CA ILE A 147 13.41 17.81 7.11
C ILE A 147 12.14 17.99 7.96
N LEU A 148 12.11 19.06 8.75
CA LEU A 148 10.88 19.60 9.34
C LEU A 148 10.29 20.63 8.36
N LEU A 149 9.06 20.38 7.89
CA LEU A 149 8.48 21.08 6.75
C LEU A 149 7.11 21.70 7.08
N GLU A 150 6.93 22.94 6.61
CA GLU A 150 5.67 23.67 6.61
C GLU A 150 5.46 24.30 5.23
N ILE A 151 4.31 24.03 4.62
CA ILE A 151 3.96 24.50 3.27
C ILE A 151 2.53 25.02 3.29
N ASP A 152 2.30 26.16 2.64
CA ASP A 152 0.96 26.65 2.34
C ASP A 152 0.22 25.68 1.41
N ASN A 153 -0.92 25.18 1.89
CA ASN A 153 -1.74 24.19 1.19
C ASN A 153 -2.19 24.64 -0.21
N SER A 154 -2.27 25.95 -0.47
CA SER A 154 -2.61 26.48 -1.80
C SER A 154 -1.60 26.08 -2.90
N LEU A 155 -0.36 25.76 -2.52
CA LEU A 155 0.69 25.31 -3.45
C LEU A 155 0.56 23.84 -3.86
N LEU A 156 -0.17 23.02 -3.10
CA LEU A 156 -0.20 21.56 -3.20
C LEU A 156 -1.35 21.03 -4.07
N CYS A 157 -1.96 21.89 -4.90
CA CYS A 157 -3.15 21.56 -5.68
C CYS A 157 -2.87 20.74 -6.96
N LYS A 158 -1.64 20.77 -7.51
CA LYS A 158 -1.29 20.18 -8.82
C LYS A 158 0.00 19.35 -8.79
N VAL A 159 0.30 18.74 -7.65
CA VAL A 159 1.54 17.98 -7.49
C VAL A 159 1.47 16.70 -8.34
N ARG A 160 2.46 16.51 -9.22
CA ARG A 160 2.63 15.31 -10.06
C ARG A 160 3.53 14.29 -9.39
N HIS A 161 4.61 14.76 -8.77
CA HIS A 161 5.55 13.93 -8.02
C HIS A 161 5.69 14.46 -6.59
N PHE A 162 5.38 13.63 -5.61
CA PHE A 162 5.45 13.96 -4.19
C PHE A 162 6.20 12.84 -3.46
N ILE A 163 7.41 13.12 -2.96
CA ILE A 163 8.26 12.12 -2.31
C ILE A 163 8.77 12.64 -0.97
N MET A 164 8.36 12.02 0.12
CA MET A 164 8.73 12.46 1.46
C MET A 164 9.31 11.30 2.24
N ASN A 165 10.44 11.51 2.87
CA ASN A 165 11.09 10.48 3.68
C ASN A 165 11.72 11.08 4.94
N PHE A 166 11.45 10.53 6.13
CA PHE A 166 11.92 11.10 7.40
C PHE A 166 11.49 12.56 7.57
N VAL A 167 10.26 12.89 7.15
CA VAL A 167 9.74 14.26 7.21
C VAL A 167 8.80 14.42 8.40
N GLU A 168 9.00 15.50 9.14
CA GLU A 168 8.08 15.96 10.18
C GLU A 168 7.25 17.13 9.67
N TRP A 169 5.94 17.07 9.87
CA TRP A 169 4.99 18.12 9.49
C TRP A 169 4.65 18.97 10.71
N LYS A 170 4.92 20.28 10.65
CA LYS A 170 4.47 21.20 11.73
C LYS A 170 2.94 21.33 11.77
N ASN A 171 2.35 21.45 10.58
CA ASN A 171 0.91 21.66 10.39
C ASN A 171 0.31 20.51 9.59
N MET A 172 -1.03 20.39 9.64
CA MET A 172 -1.72 19.44 8.78
C MET A 172 -1.52 19.79 7.31
N MET A 173 -0.99 18.85 6.55
CA MET A 173 -0.85 18.97 5.10
C MET A 173 -2.14 18.56 4.39
N LEU A 174 -2.61 19.40 3.47
CA LEU A 174 -3.72 19.09 2.56
C LEU A 174 -3.16 18.79 1.18
N LEU A 175 -3.34 17.57 0.69
CA LEU A 175 -2.87 17.16 -0.63
C LEU A 175 -4.00 16.56 -1.46
N VAL A 176 -4.11 17.02 -2.70
CA VAL A 176 -5.07 16.49 -3.68
C VAL A 176 -4.37 15.44 -4.53
N LEU A 177 -4.77 14.17 -4.37
CA LEU A 177 -4.34 13.06 -5.23
C LEU A 177 -5.39 12.88 -6.34
N ASN A 178 -5.31 13.66 -7.41
CA ASN A 178 -6.20 13.56 -8.57
C ASN A 178 -5.52 12.78 -9.71
N ASP A 179 -6.06 12.85 -10.93
CA ASP A 179 -5.49 12.14 -12.08
C ASP A 179 -4.13 12.68 -12.56
N ASP A 180 -3.70 13.84 -12.08
CA ASP A 180 -2.39 14.43 -12.41
C ASP A 180 -1.25 13.79 -11.60
N ILE A 181 -1.56 13.08 -10.50
CA ILE A 181 -0.54 12.40 -9.70
C ILE A 181 0.09 11.27 -10.51
N VAL A 182 1.41 11.35 -10.67
CA VAL A 182 2.22 10.28 -11.27
C VAL A 182 2.81 9.41 -10.18
N HIS A 183 3.34 10.02 -9.13
CA HIS A 183 3.95 9.30 -8.01
C HIS A 183 3.78 10.08 -6.71
N PHE A 184 3.13 9.46 -5.74
CA PHE A 184 3.05 9.91 -4.36
C PHE A 184 3.70 8.86 -3.47
N GLU A 185 4.59 9.29 -2.60
CA GLU A 185 5.29 8.44 -1.68
C GLU A 185 5.62 9.18 -0.40
N VAL A 186 5.20 8.60 0.73
CA VAL A 186 5.53 9.12 2.05
C VAL A 186 5.99 7.96 2.90
N ARG A 187 7.26 7.99 3.28
CA ARG A 187 7.89 6.98 4.13
C ARG A 187 8.34 7.63 5.42
N GLN A 188 8.17 6.91 6.53
CA GLN A 188 8.74 7.27 7.81
C GLN A 188 8.50 8.75 8.11
N PHE A 189 7.25 9.14 8.32
CA PHE A 189 6.87 10.53 8.58
C PHE A 189 6.26 10.70 9.97
N TYR A 190 6.23 11.94 10.45
CA TYR A 190 5.55 12.34 11.67
C TYR A 190 4.59 13.50 11.39
N GLY A 191 3.37 13.41 11.89
CA GLY A 191 2.34 14.44 11.73
C GLY A 191 1.09 13.92 11.03
N VAL A 192 0.28 14.85 10.50
CA VAL A 192 -1.05 14.56 9.95
C VAL A 192 -1.14 15.02 8.50
N ILE A 193 -1.59 14.13 7.62
CA ILE A 193 -1.88 14.43 6.22
C ILE A 193 -3.37 14.20 5.98
N ARG A 194 -4.02 15.12 5.26
CA ARG A 194 -5.37 14.95 4.74
C ARG A 194 -5.29 14.84 3.23
N LEU A 195 -5.75 13.71 2.71
CA LEU A 195 -5.81 13.41 1.30
C LEU A 195 -7.22 13.66 0.77
N SER A 196 -7.30 14.16 -0.45
CA SER A 196 -8.53 14.25 -1.25
C SER A 196 -8.30 13.74 -2.67
N GLY A 197 -9.38 13.52 -3.44
CA GLY A 197 -9.31 12.96 -4.79
C GLY A 197 -9.52 11.45 -4.82
N ILE A 198 -8.61 10.70 -5.44
CA ILE A 198 -8.71 9.24 -5.66
C ILE A 198 -8.51 8.46 -4.37
N ILE A 199 -7.83 9.03 -3.37
CA ILE A 199 -7.79 8.54 -1.99
C ILE A 199 -8.19 9.70 -1.08
N GLN A 200 -9.17 9.46 -0.23
CA GLN A 200 -9.76 10.47 0.65
C GLN A 200 -9.72 9.99 2.09
N GLY A 201 -9.12 10.79 2.96
CA GLY A 201 -9.04 10.46 4.37
C GLY A 201 -8.06 11.35 5.11
N LYS A 202 -8.08 11.23 6.43
CA LYS A 202 -7.11 11.88 7.32
C LYS A 202 -6.26 10.79 7.95
N ILE A 203 -4.95 10.90 7.80
CA ILE A 203 -3.99 9.88 8.19
C ILE A 203 -2.96 10.50 9.15
N MET A 204 -2.49 9.69 10.06
CA MET A 204 -1.50 10.07 11.06
C MET A 204 -0.50 8.93 11.23
N ALA A 205 0.77 9.30 11.33
CA ALA A 205 1.82 8.38 11.76
C ALA A 205 2.43 8.93 13.06
N SER A 206 2.39 8.09 14.10
CA SER A 206 3.12 8.30 15.35
C SER A 206 4.38 7.42 15.30
N GLY A 207 5.57 8.02 15.25
CA GLY A 207 6.83 7.29 15.40
C GLY A 207 7.55 6.84 14.12
N PHE A 208 7.37 7.51 12.98
CA PHE A 208 8.15 7.26 11.75
C PHE A 208 8.09 5.82 11.20
N GLU A 209 7.00 5.08 11.40
CA GLU A 209 6.84 3.70 10.90
C GLU A 209 5.96 3.57 9.64
N GLY A 210 5.22 4.63 9.32
CA GLY A 210 4.23 4.61 8.25
C GLY A 210 4.84 4.70 6.85
N ASN A 211 4.26 3.98 5.89
CA ASN A 211 4.57 4.09 4.47
C ASN A 211 3.31 4.11 3.60
N MET A 212 3.18 5.12 2.73
CA MET A 212 2.29 5.08 1.56
C MET A 212 3.09 5.12 0.28
N ARG A 213 2.52 4.47 -0.73
CA ARG A 213 2.83 4.73 -2.12
C ARG A 213 1.57 4.69 -2.98
N VAL A 214 1.45 5.65 -3.88
CA VAL A 214 0.45 5.68 -4.96
C VAL A 214 1.20 6.03 -6.24
N ALA A 215 1.33 5.08 -7.16
CA ALA A 215 2.04 5.29 -8.41
C ALA A 215 1.12 5.00 -9.59
N LYS A 216 1.01 5.95 -10.52
CA LYS A 216 0.26 5.76 -11.76
C LYS A 216 1.06 4.88 -12.72
N LEU A 217 0.41 3.89 -13.33
CA LEU A 217 1.01 3.06 -14.35
C LEU A 217 1.14 3.83 -15.66
N ASP A 218 2.26 3.62 -16.35
CA ASP A 218 2.56 4.33 -17.59
C ASP A 218 1.42 4.20 -18.62
N ASN A 219 1.01 5.35 -19.15
CA ASN A 219 -0.02 5.47 -20.18
C ASN A 219 -1.41 4.89 -19.79
N LYS A 220 -1.71 4.72 -18.50
CA LYS A 220 -3.01 4.19 -18.04
C LYS A 220 -3.57 4.98 -16.85
N PRO A 221 -4.89 5.14 -16.74
CA PRO A 221 -5.54 5.68 -15.54
C PRO A 221 -5.66 4.58 -14.46
N THR A 222 -4.58 3.86 -14.20
CA THR A 222 -4.53 2.73 -13.26
C THR A 222 -3.34 2.90 -12.33
N TYR A 223 -3.50 2.55 -11.05
CA TYR A 223 -2.53 2.85 -10.01
C TYR A 223 -2.04 1.60 -9.26
N ASP A 224 -0.82 1.66 -8.74
CA ASP A 224 -0.34 0.79 -7.69
C ASP A 224 -0.44 1.54 -6.36
N VAL A 225 -1.24 1.01 -5.44
CA VAL A 225 -1.53 1.61 -4.14
C VAL A 225 -1.04 0.68 -3.05
N LYS A 226 -0.18 1.20 -2.17
CA LYS A 226 0.30 0.52 -0.98
C LYS A 226 0.18 1.43 0.23
N ILE A 227 -0.42 0.94 1.30
CA ILE A 227 -0.58 1.67 2.57
C ILE A 227 -0.23 0.73 3.72
N THR A 228 0.79 1.08 4.51
CA THR A 228 1.28 0.22 5.59
C THR A 228 1.59 0.96 6.89
N ASN A 229 1.21 0.38 8.03
CA ASN A 229 1.49 0.86 9.40
C ASN A 229 0.91 2.25 9.71
N TRP A 230 -0.36 2.48 9.37
CA TRP A 230 -0.99 3.80 9.44
C TRP A 230 -2.17 3.84 10.39
N THR A 231 -2.33 5.00 11.05
CA THR A 231 -3.52 5.33 11.82
C THR A 231 -4.41 6.27 11.01
N VAL A 232 -5.60 5.82 10.65
CA VAL A 232 -6.62 6.62 9.98
C VAL A 232 -7.46 7.33 11.05
N LEU A 233 -7.54 8.66 10.94
CA LEU A 233 -8.33 9.54 11.80
C LEU A 233 -9.69 9.82 11.17
N GLY A 234 -10.52 8.78 11.02
CA GLY A 234 -11.82 8.90 10.36
C GLY A 234 -12.06 7.83 9.31
N LYS A 235 -12.98 8.13 8.39
CA LYS A 235 -13.24 7.33 7.19
C LYS A 235 -12.07 7.41 6.20
N LEU A 236 -11.69 6.27 5.62
CA LEU A 236 -10.76 6.19 4.48
C LEU A 236 -11.52 5.68 3.26
N THR A 237 -11.46 6.41 2.15
CA THR A 237 -12.08 6.01 0.87
C THR A 237 -11.01 5.91 -0.20
N ILE A 238 -10.95 4.76 -0.88
CA ILE A 238 -10.07 4.50 -2.02
C ILE A 238 -10.98 4.33 -3.25
N ASN A 239 -10.90 5.30 -4.16
CA ASN A 239 -11.71 5.38 -5.37
C ASN A 239 -10.82 5.57 -6.59
N CYS A 240 -10.04 4.54 -6.93
CA CYS A 240 -9.15 4.52 -8.09
C CYS A 240 -9.13 3.13 -8.71
N LEU A 241 -8.93 3.04 -10.03
CA LEU A 241 -8.64 1.77 -10.69
C LEU A 241 -7.24 1.33 -10.28
N ALA A 242 -7.10 0.20 -9.60
CA ALA A 242 -5.81 -0.26 -9.08
C ALA A 242 -5.32 -1.55 -9.75
N GLN A 243 -4.06 -1.60 -10.18
CA GLN A 243 -3.46 -2.88 -10.59
C GLN A 243 -3.10 -3.70 -9.35
N PHE A 244 -2.55 -3.04 -8.33
CA PHE A 244 -2.30 -3.60 -7.00
C PHE A 244 -2.84 -2.66 -5.91
N LEU A 245 -3.59 -3.23 -4.96
CA LEU A 245 -4.05 -2.56 -3.75
C LEU A 245 -3.58 -3.37 -2.53
N ASP A 246 -2.54 -2.88 -1.85
CA ASP A 246 -1.85 -3.53 -0.72
C ASP A 246 -2.06 -2.72 0.57
N LEU A 247 -2.88 -3.25 1.49
CA LEU A 247 -3.27 -2.58 2.73
C LEU A 247 -2.85 -3.43 3.93
N VAL A 248 -1.87 -2.95 4.70
CA VAL A 248 -1.25 -3.74 5.79
C VAL A 248 -1.18 -2.95 7.09
N LYS A 249 -1.63 -3.55 8.20
CA LYS A 249 -1.54 -2.95 9.54
C LYS A 249 -2.14 -1.53 9.58
N LEU A 250 -3.39 -1.41 9.13
CA LEU A 250 -4.15 -0.16 9.22
C LEU A 250 -4.98 -0.17 10.50
N SER A 251 -4.77 0.82 11.36
CA SER A 251 -5.64 1.08 12.51
C SER A 251 -6.59 2.23 12.15
N ILE A 252 -7.89 2.05 12.35
CA ILE A 252 -8.86 3.12 12.15
C ILE A 252 -9.37 3.54 13.52
N ASN A 253 -9.13 4.79 13.89
CA ASN A 253 -9.53 5.31 15.18
C ASN A 253 -11.06 5.46 15.18
N ASN A 254 -11.76 4.81 16.12
CA ASN A 254 -13.22 4.71 16.25
C ASN A 254 -13.89 3.59 15.43
N SER A 255 -14.76 2.81 16.08
CA SER A 255 -15.47 1.66 15.53
C SER A 255 -16.54 2.00 14.48
N THR A 256 -16.98 3.26 14.40
CA THR A 256 -17.94 3.73 13.40
C THR A 256 -17.30 4.14 12.07
N ASN A 257 -15.97 4.20 12.02
CA ASN A 257 -15.25 4.56 10.81
C ASN A 257 -14.98 3.33 9.96
N GLU A 258 -15.27 3.44 8.67
CA GLU A 258 -15.14 2.35 7.71
C GLU A 258 -14.03 2.64 6.71
N LEU A 259 -13.35 1.57 6.27
CA LEU A 259 -12.57 1.57 5.05
C LEU A 259 -13.48 1.26 3.86
N LEU A 260 -13.56 2.19 2.90
CA LEU A 260 -14.32 2.00 1.67
C LEU A 260 -13.40 1.84 0.46
N ILE A 261 -13.53 0.72 -0.25
CA ILE A 261 -12.89 0.48 -1.56
C ILE A 261 -13.99 0.50 -2.62
N LEU A 262 -14.01 1.57 -3.41
CA LEU A 262 -15.14 1.90 -4.29
C LEU A 262 -14.94 1.54 -5.75
N ASN A 263 -13.74 1.15 -6.19
CA ASN A 263 -13.42 0.94 -7.60
C ASN A 263 -12.68 -0.38 -7.82
N ARG A 264 -12.50 -0.79 -9.09
CA ARG A 264 -11.94 -2.09 -9.48
C ARG A 264 -10.45 -2.19 -9.19
N TYR A 265 -10.03 -3.42 -8.92
CA TYR A 265 -8.64 -3.77 -8.75
C TYR A 265 -8.32 -5.14 -9.35
N ASN A 266 -7.09 -5.33 -9.83
CA ASN A 266 -6.65 -6.65 -10.31
C ASN A 266 -6.13 -7.53 -9.19
N ASN A 267 -5.44 -6.93 -8.21
CA ASN A 267 -4.93 -7.62 -7.03
C ASN A 267 -5.27 -6.79 -5.80
N LEU A 268 -5.88 -7.44 -4.82
CA LEU A 268 -6.12 -6.88 -3.50
C LEU A 268 -5.45 -7.77 -2.47
N PHE A 269 -4.72 -7.14 -1.56
CA PHE A 269 -4.19 -7.78 -0.37
C PHE A 269 -4.53 -6.91 0.84
N ILE A 270 -5.21 -7.51 1.80
CA ILE A 270 -5.57 -6.89 3.06
C ILE A 270 -4.98 -7.73 4.18
N ASN A 271 -4.26 -7.10 5.10
CA ASN A 271 -3.65 -7.79 6.23
C ASN A 271 -3.72 -6.95 7.51
N ASN A 272 -4.32 -7.53 8.55
CA ASN A 272 -4.33 -6.98 9.91
C ASN A 272 -4.88 -5.55 9.96
N ILE A 273 -6.09 -5.35 9.43
CA ILE A 273 -6.83 -4.10 9.55
C ILE A 273 -7.71 -4.16 10.79
N ALA A 274 -7.61 -3.16 11.66
CA ALA A 274 -8.43 -3.04 12.86
C ALA A 274 -9.62 -2.10 12.60
N SER A 275 -10.55 -2.52 11.75
CA SER A 275 -11.75 -1.76 11.37
C SER A 275 -12.72 -2.60 10.54
N SER A 276 -13.93 -2.07 10.30
CA SER A 276 -14.83 -2.59 9.29
C SER A 276 -14.43 -2.15 7.88
N ILE A 277 -14.64 -3.04 6.92
CA ILE A 277 -14.25 -2.86 5.52
C ILE A 277 -15.45 -3.10 4.63
N THR A 278 -15.66 -2.17 3.69
CA THR A 278 -16.62 -2.31 2.60
C THR A 278 -15.91 -2.20 1.27
N ILE A 279 -16.17 -3.16 0.39
CA ILE A 279 -15.61 -3.30 -0.94
C ILE A 279 -16.77 -3.43 -1.93
N LYS A 280 -16.89 -2.46 -2.84
CA LYS A 280 -18.01 -2.40 -3.79
C LYS A 280 -17.83 -3.23 -5.06
N PHE A 281 -16.64 -3.78 -5.29
CA PHE A 281 -16.32 -4.67 -6.41
C PHE A 281 -15.89 -6.05 -5.90
N CYS A 282 -15.85 -7.05 -6.78
CA CYS A 282 -15.49 -8.44 -6.43
C CYS A 282 -14.22 -8.47 -5.55
N PRO A 283 -14.24 -9.08 -4.35
CA PRO A 283 -15.19 -10.10 -3.88
C PRO A 283 -16.50 -9.58 -3.24
N TYR A 284 -16.80 -8.28 -3.22
CA TYR A 284 -18.03 -7.69 -2.65
C TYR A 284 -18.21 -7.91 -1.15
N LEU A 285 -17.37 -7.27 -0.34
CA LEU A 285 -17.46 -7.34 1.12
C LEU A 285 -18.26 -6.14 1.65
N ASN A 286 -19.24 -6.33 2.52
CA ASN A 286 -20.00 -5.21 3.09
C ASN A 286 -19.87 -5.21 4.62
N ASN A 287 -19.30 -4.13 5.16
CA ASN A 287 -19.13 -3.90 6.59
C ASN A 287 -18.51 -5.10 7.34
N ILE A 288 -17.44 -5.69 6.78
CA ILE A 288 -16.78 -6.86 7.37
C ILE A 288 -15.75 -6.40 8.39
N CYS A 289 -15.81 -6.95 9.60
CA CYS A 289 -14.80 -6.75 10.63
C CYS A 289 -13.74 -7.86 10.55
N LEU A 290 -12.47 -7.44 10.47
CA LEU A 290 -11.31 -8.34 10.42
C LEU A 290 -10.59 -8.35 11.77
N VAL A 291 -10.37 -9.53 12.34
CA VAL A 291 -9.63 -9.68 13.60
C VAL A 291 -8.42 -10.58 13.37
N ARG A 292 -7.22 -9.99 13.34
CA ARG A 292 -5.97 -10.69 13.00
C ARG A 292 -6.10 -11.50 11.70
N ALA A 293 -6.91 -11.01 10.77
CA ALA A 293 -7.20 -11.68 9.51
C ALA A 293 -6.43 -11.03 8.36
N CYS A 294 -6.17 -11.84 7.35
CA CYS A 294 -5.74 -11.38 6.05
C CYS A 294 -6.59 -12.03 4.96
N PHE A 295 -6.81 -11.30 3.88
CA PHE A 295 -7.40 -11.86 2.70
C PHE A 295 -6.75 -11.30 1.45
N ALA A 296 -6.77 -12.10 0.39
CA ALA A 296 -6.25 -11.73 -0.90
C ALA A 296 -7.27 -12.06 -1.98
N TYR A 297 -7.35 -11.20 -3.00
CA TYR A 297 -8.13 -11.44 -4.20
C TYR A 297 -7.31 -11.11 -5.43
N ASN A 298 -7.38 -11.98 -6.45
CA ASN A 298 -6.82 -11.73 -7.76
C ASN A 298 -7.91 -11.93 -8.82
N ASP A 299 -8.26 -10.85 -9.51
CA ASP A 299 -9.31 -10.80 -10.52
C ASP A 299 -8.94 -11.61 -11.77
N ARG A 300 -7.66 -11.60 -12.16
CA ARG A 300 -7.19 -12.26 -13.40
C ARG A 300 -7.26 -13.79 -13.34
N ILE A 301 -6.98 -14.35 -12.16
CA ILE A 301 -7.05 -15.80 -11.93
C ILE A 301 -8.27 -16.19 -11.09
N HIS A 302 -9.21 -15.26 -10.87
CA HIS A 302 -10.44 -15.48 -10.12
C HIS A 302 -10.23 -16.18 -8.78
N ARG A 303 -9.16 -15.79 -8.05
CA ARG A 303 -8.70 -16.47 -6.84
C ARG A 303 -8.96 -15.63 -5.60
N PHE A 304 -9.55 -16.24 -4.59
CA PHE A 304 -9.83 -15.63 -3.29
C PHE A 304 -9.22 -16.45 -2.17
N ILE A 305 -8.52 -15.78 -1.26
CA ILE A 305 -7.81 -16.38 -0.13
C ILE A 305 -8.26 -15.69 1.16
N MET A 306 -8.60 -16.47 2.18
CA MET A 306 -8.97 -15.99 3.52
C MET A 306 -8.16 -16.71 4.60
N VAL A 307 -7.64 -15.95 5.57
CA VAL A 307 -6.91 -16.48 6.74
C VAL A 307 -7.22 -15.64 7.99
N GLY A 308 -7.42 -16.28 9.13
CA GLY A 308 -7.67 -15.62 10.42
C GLY A 308 -9.15 -15.50 10.80
N VAL A 309 -9.53 -14.51 11.61
CA VAL A 309 -10.91 -14.40 12.13
C VAL A 309 -11.69 -13.33 11.38
N PHE A 310 -12.81 -13.72 10.78
CA PHE A 310 -13.70 -12.81 10.05
C PHE A 310 -15.05 -12.75 10.72
N ILE A 311 -15.59 -11.54 10.84
CA ILE A 311 -16.88 -11.26 11.48
C ILE A 311 -17.73 -10.47 10.47
N PHE A 312 -18.78 -11.12 9.97
CA PHE A 312 -19.79 -10.59 9.05
C PHE A 312 -21.09 -11.40 9.23
N ASP A 313 -22.26 -10.84 8.93
CA ASP A 313 -23.53 -11.54 9.20
C ASP A 313 -23.78 -12.70 8.22
N ILE A 314 -24.07 -12.34 6.95
CA ILE A 314 -24.27 -13.28 5.85
C ILE A 314 -23.38 -12.82 4.71
N TYR A 315 -22.61 -13.74 4.15
CA TYR A 315 -21.79 -13.44 3.00
C TYR A 315 -21.92 -14.52 1.94
N GLN A 316 -22.18 -14.05 0.72
CA GLN A 316 -22.27 -14.89 -0.47
C GLN A 316 -21.13 -14.57 -1.40
N LEU A 317 -20.30 -15.58 -1.66
CA LEU A 317 -19.22 -15.46 -2.61
C LEU A 317 -19.77 -15.24 -4.03
N PRO A 318 -19.23 -14.27 -4.78
CA PRO A 318 -19.62 -14.05 -6.17
C PRO A 318 -19.29 -15.26 -7.07
N PRO A 319 -20.09 -15.54 -8.12
CA PRO A 319 -19.83 -16.61 -9.10
C PRO A 319 -18.53 -16.43 -9.90
N SER A 320 -18.04 -15.20 -9.99
CA SER A 320 -16.78 -14.86 -10.67
C SER A 320 -15.54 -15.36 -9.93
N ILE A 321 -15.66 -15.97 -8.75
CA ILE A 321 -14.54 -16.50 -7.98
C ILE A 321 -14.48 -18.02 -8.20
N LYS A 322 -13.44 -18.48 -8.89
CA LYS A 322 -13.28 -19.87 -9.32
C LYS A 322 -12.35 -20.68 -8.43
N THR A 323 -11.43 -20.02 -7.74
CA THR A 323 -10.48 -20.66 -6.81
C THR A 323 -10.63 -20.05 -5.43
N ILE A 324 -10.97 -20.87 -4.43
CA ILE A 324 -11.28 -20.47 -3.07
C ILE A 324 -10.32 -21.19 -2.12
N ILE A 325 -9.60 -20.43 -1.31
CA ILE A 325 -8.66 -20.98 -0.32
C ILE A 325 -8.94 -20.34 1.04
N ILE A 326 -9.36 -21.16 2.00
CA ILE A 326 -9.71 -20.75 3.35
C ILE A 326 -8.82 -21.54 4.31
N GLN A 327 -7.94 -20.86 5.03
CA GLN A 327 -6.96 -21.51 5.90
C GLN A 327 -6.92 -20.87 7.26
N ARG A 328 -6.90 -21.66 8.33
CA ARG A 328 -6.82 -21.13 9.71
C ARG A 328 -7.90 -20.07 9.96
N CYS A 329 -9.08 -20.29 9.39
CA CYS A 329 -10.18 -19.35 9.42
C CYS A 329 -11.17 -19.73 10.51
N ASN A 330 -11.55 -18.79 11.37
CA ASN A 330 -12.65 -19.01 12.31
C ASN A 330 -13.83 -18.12 11.92
N ILE A 331 -14.92 -18.76 11.50
CA ILE A 331 -16.20 -18.13 11.20
C ILE A 331 -17.10 -18.39 12.41
N ASN A 332 -17.54 -17.33 13.09
CA ASN A 332 -18.33 -17.44 14.31
C ASN A 332 -19.63 -18.24 14.09
N VAL A 333 -20.05 -18.95 15.15
CA VAL A 333 -21.31 -19.70 15.21
C VAL A 333 -22.47 -18.69 15.09
N GLY A 334 -23.19 -18.73 13.97
CA GLY A 334 -24.25 -17.77 13.62
C GLY A 334 -24.02 -17.06 12.29
N ILE A 335 -22.80 -17.12 11.75
CA ILE A 335 -22.44 -16.58 10.44
C ILE A 335 -22.64 -17.66 9.38
N GLN A 336 -23.37 -17.35 8.31
CA GLN A 336 -23.55 -18.24 7.16
C GLN A 336 -22.65 -17.80 6.00
N PHE A 337 -21.71 -18.67 5.63
CA PHE A 337 -20.80 -18.43 4.52
C PHE A 337 -21.24 -19.25 3.30
N TYR A 338 -21.82 -18.58 2.31
CA TYR A 338 -22.28 -19.20 1.08
C TYR A 338 -21.18 -19.19 0.03
N LEU A 339 -20.67 -20.38 -0.29
CA LEU A 339 -19.84 -20.58 -1.48
C LEU A 339 -20.70 -20.39 -2.73
N ASN A 340 -20.08 -20.00 -3.85
CA ASN A 340 -20.77 -20.02 -5.14
C ASN A 340 -20.84 -21.46 -5.67
N SER A 341 -21.71 -21.72 -6.65
CA SER A 341 -21.89 -23.06 -7.24
C SER A 341 -20.87 -23.37 -8.35
N GLU A 342 -20.10 -22.38 -8.79
CA GLU A 342 -19.29 -22.44 -10.00
C GLU A 342 -17.77 -22.39 -9.71
N PHE A 343 -17.33 -22.75 -8.50
CA PHE A 343 -15.90 -22.84 -8.20
C PHE A 343 -15.32 -24.13 -8.76
N ASN A 344 -14.08 -24.06 -9.23
CA ASN A 344 -13.31 -25.20 -9.73
C ASN A 344 -12.42 -25.77 -8.63
N ASN A 345 -11.89 -24.88 -7.78
CA ASN A 345 -10.96 -25.24 -6.73
C ASN A 345 -11.44 -24.69 -5.39
N LEU A 346 -11.59 -25.57 -4.40
CA LEU A 346 -11.90 -25.25 -3.02
C LEU A 346 -10.87 -25.94 -2.13
N LEU A 347 -10.22 -25.17 -1.27
CA LEU A 347 -9.41 -25.69 -0.18
C LEU A 347 -9.84 -25.01 1.11
N ILE A 348 -10.43 -25.75 2.04
CA ILE A 348 -10.68 -25.33 3.40
C ILE A 348 -9.85 -26.20 4.33
N LYS A 349 -8.95 -25.59 5.08
CA LYS A 349 -8.05 -26.32 5.98
C LYS A 349 -7.90 -25.60 7.31
N GLN A 350 -7.84 -26.36 8.40
CA GLN A 350 -7.62 -25.82 9.74
C GLN A 350 -8.62 -24.74 10.14
N SER A 351 -9.87 -24.85 9.69
CA SER A 351 -10.86 -23.77 9.79
C SER A 351 -12.12 -24.26 10.51
N SER A 352 -12.76 -23.40 11.29
CA SER A 352 -14.00 -23.71 12.00
C SER A 352 -15.15 -22.83 11.55
N GLY A 353 -16.36 -23.38 11.56
CA GLY A 353 -17.59 -22.66 11.22
C GLY A 353 -18.51 -23.46 10.31
N VAL A 354 -19.57 -22.80 9.82
CA VAL A 354 -20.59 -23.40 8.95
C VAL A 354 -20.46 -22.84 7.53
N PHE A 355 -20.29 -23.73 6.56
CA PHE A 355 -20.09 -23.40 5.14
C PHE A 355 -21.20 -24.01 4.30
N HIS A 356 -21.84 -23.20 3.46
CA HIS A 356 -22.87 -23.66 2.52
C HIS A 356 -22.26 -23.91 1.14
N LEU A 357 -22.31 -25.16 0.67
CA LEU A 357 -21.73 -25.62 -0.60
C LEU A 357 -22.77 -25.68 -1.75
N ARG A 358 -24.00 -25.21 -1.53
CA ARG A 358 -25.08 -25.15 -2.53
C ARG A 358 -25.35 -26.49 -3.21
N ASN A 359 -25.35 -27.56 -2.42
CA ASN A 359 -25.64 -28.92 -2.86
C ASN A 359 -24.63 -29.52 -3.85
N LYS A 360 -23.40 -28.99 -3.95
CA LYS A 360 -22.32 -29.61 -4.74
C LYS A 360 -21.97 -30.97 -4.12
N PHE A 361 -21.97 -32.05 -4.90
CA PHE A 361 -21.85 -33.45 -4.43
C PHE A 361 -22.91 -33.85 -3.38
N ASN A 362 -24.11 -33.27 -3.45
CA ASN A 362 -25.18 -33.43 -2.45
C ASN A 362 -24.83 -32.88 -1.06
N ILE A 363 -23.85 -31.98 -1.00
CA ILE A 363 -23.43 -31.30 0.22
C ILE A 363 -24.06 -29.91 0.25
N ASP A 364 -25.08 -29.73 1.06
CA ASP A 364 -25.68 -28.40 1.27
C ASP A 364 -24.87 -27.59 2.29
N ILE A 365 -24.60 -28.19 3.45
CA ILE A 365 -23.93 -27.56 4.59
C ILE A 365 -22.80 -28.47 5.08
N ILE A 366 -21.65 -27.88 5.41
CA ILE A 366 -20.60 -28.54 6.18
C ILE A 366 -20.30 -27.71 7.43
N THR A 367 -20.31 -28.39 8.58
CA THR A 367 -19.79 -27.85 9.85
C THR A 367 -18.36 -28.32 10.04
N LEU A 368 -17.42 -27.39 10.12
CA LEU A 368 -15.98 -27.66 10.25
C LEU A 368 -15.46 -27.36 11.66
N ASN A 369 -14.48 -28.15 12.09
CA ASN A 369 -13.63 -27.88 13.24
C ASN A 369 -12.18 -27.60 12.79
N GLN A 370 -11.30 -27.20 13.71
CA GLN A 370 -9.92 -26.84 13.36
C GLN A 370 -9.04 -27.97 12.83
N GLU A 371 -9.48 -29.23 12.91
CA GLU A 371 -8.77 -30.38 12.33
C GLU A 371 -9.28 -30.71 10.93
N SER A 372 -10.49 -30.23 10.59
CA SER A 372 -11.16 -30.52 9.34
C SER A 372 -10.38 -30.05 8.11
N VAL A 373 -10.44 -30.87 7.06
CA VAL A 373 -9.94 -30.56 5.71
C VAL A 373 -11.02 -30.87 4.69
N VAL A 374 -11.28 -29.90 3.81
CA VAL A 374 -12.13 -30.04 2.62
C VAL A 374 -11.30 -29.56 1.43
N GLU A 375 -11.04 -30.43 0.48
CA GLU A 375 -10.33 -30.11 -0.75
C GLU A 375 -11.09 -30.68 -1.95
N ILE A 376 -11.43 -29.80 -2.89
CA ILE A 376 -12.08 -30.11 -4.16
C ILE A 376 -11.21 -29.43 -5.23
N LYS A 377 -10.63 -30.21 -6.13
CA LYS A 377 -9.73 -29.71 -7.16
C LYS A 377 -10.13 -30.23 -8.52
N GLU A 378 -10.65 -29.37 -9.37
CA GLU A 378 -10.95 -29.67 -10.77
C GLU A 378 -9.73 -29.28 -11.63
N GLU A 379 -9.03 -30.28 -12.18
CA GLU A 379 -7.86 -30.04 -13.05
C GLU A 379 -8.28 -29.79 -14.51
N ASP A 380 -9.31 -30.48 -14.99
CA ASP A 380 -9.95 -30.33 -16.30
C ASP A 380 -11.45 -30.73 -16.22
N GLU A 381 -12.20 -30.66 -17.33
CA GLU A 381 -13.63 -31.03 -17.37
C GLU A 381 -13.89 -32.50 -16.97
N LEU A 382 -12.86 -33.35 -16.97
CA LEU A 382 -12.95 -34.80 -16.81
C LEU A 382 -12.27 -35.31 -15.52
N SER A 383 -11.68 -34.43 -14.71
CA SER A 383 -10.91 -34.85 -13.54
C SER A 383 -11.07 -33.93 -12.34
N THR A 384 -11.76 -34.49 -11.35
CA THR A 384 -11.91 -33.89 -10.02
C THR A 384 -11.22 -34.77 -8.98
N GLU A 385 -10.44 -34.13 -8.11
CA GLU A 385 -9.92 -34.74 -6.89
C GLU A 385 -10.72 -34.23 -5.69
N LEU A 386 -11.18 -35.16 -4.86
CA LEU A 386 -11.92 -34.91 -3.63
C LEU A 386 -11.14 -35.44 -2.44
N ARG A 387 -10.97 -34.60 -1.42
CA ARG A 387 -10.36 -34.98 -0.15
C ARG A 387 -11.10 -34.37 1.02
N PHE A 388 -11.55 -35.24 1.91
CA PHE A 388 -12.30 -34.89 3.11
C PHE A 388 -11.63 -35.54 4.32
N GLU A 389 -11.31 -34.74 5.34
CA GLU A 389 -10.69 -35.23 6.57
C GLU A 389 -11.35 -34.65 7.82
N HIS A 390 -11.56 -35.49 8.84
CA HIS A 390 -12.10 -35.09 10.15
C HIS A 390 -13.44 -34.33 10.05
N LEU A 391 -14.40 -34.93 9.34
CA LEU A 391 -15.73 -34.35 9.04
C LEU A 391 -16.87 -35.27 9.47
N THR A 392 -18.05 -34.67 9.66
CA THR A 392 -19.32 -35.41 9.74
C THR A 392 -20.25 -34.89 8.66
N PHE A 393 -20.81 -35.79 7.85
CA PHE A 393 -21.84 -35.47 6.86
C PHE A 393 -23.23 -35.84 7.38
N GLU A 394 -24.20 -34.95 7.14
CA GLU A 394 -25.62 -35.15 7.51
C GLU A 394 -26.43 -35.91 6.46
N LYS A 395 -25.88 -36.05 5.24
CA LYS A 395 -26.52 -36.68 4.08
C LYS A 395 -25.53 -37.59 3.36
N SER A 396 -26.06 -38.47 2.50
CA SER A 396 -25.25 -39.29 1.60
C SER A 396 -24.39 -38.43 0.67
N LEU A 397 -23.15 -38.87 0.46
CA LEU A 397 -22.20 -38.24 -0.46
C LEU A 397 -22.34 -38.89 -1.84
N ILE A 398 -22.61 -38.08 -2.87
CA ILE A 398 -22.78 -38.56 -4.25
C ILE A 398 -21.54 -38.18 -5.06
N ILE A 399 -20.82 -39.19 -5.56
CA ILE A 399 -19.60 -39.06 -6.33
C ILE A 399 -19.92 -39.29 -7.81
N SER A 400 -19.78 -38.23 -8.61
CA SER A 400 -20.03 -38.24 -10.06
C SER A 400 -18.92 -38.91 -10.86
N GLU A 401 -19.22 -39.26 -12.12
CA GLU A 401 -18.31 -39.95 -13.05
C GLU A 401 -16.94 -39.25 -13.23
N ASN A 402 -16.90 -37.92 -13.19
CA ASN A 402 -15.71 -37.10 -13.43
C ASN A 402 -14.73 -37.03 -12.23
N VAL A 403 -15.01 -37.74 -11.13
CA VAL A 403 -14.11 -37.78 -9.97
C VAL A 403 -13.07 -38.89 -10.16
N LYS A 404 -11.79 -38.52 -10.26
CA LYS A 404 -10.67 -39.47 -10.42
C LYS A 404 -10.09 -39.93 -9.09
N THR A 405 -10.15 -39.09 -8.06
CA THR A 405 -9.56 -39.40 -6.76
C THR A 405 -10.54 -39.02 -5.65
N LEU A 406 -10.80 -39.95 -4.73
CA LEU A 406 -11.59 -39.72 -3.52
C LEU A 406 -10.79 -40.15 -2.29
N THR A 407 -10.50 -39.20 -1.41
CA THR A 407 -9.82 -39.47 -0.13
C THR A 407 -10.74 -39.13 1.04
N LEU A 408 -11.00 -40.10 1.92
CA LEU A 408 -11.85 -39.96 3.11
C LEU A 408 -11.06 -40.39 4.35
N ILE A 409 -10.68 -39.45 5.23
CA ILE A 409 -9.92 -39.75 6.45
C ILE A 409 -10.69 -39.30 7.69
N ASN A 410 -11.01 -40.23 8.60
CA ASN A 410 -11.77 -39.95 9.82
C ASN A 410 -13.09 -39.18 9.56
N VAL A 411 -13.80 -39.55 8.49
CA VAL A 411 -15.10 -39.02 8.11
C VAL A 411 -16.21 -39.88 8.70
N LYS A 412 -17.28 -39.25 9.20
CA LYS A 412 -18.46 -39.92 9.75
C LYS A 412 -19.71 -39.53 8.97
N PHE A 413 -20.67 -40.45 8.93
CA PHE A 413 -21.98 -40.24 8.34
C PHE A 413 -23.03 -40.51 9.42
N VAL A 414 -24.08 -39.70 9.50
CA VAL A 414 -25.24 -39.99 10.36
C VAL A 414 -26.09 -41.13 9.80
N ASP A 415 -26.82 -41.81 10.68
CA ASP A 415 -27.53 -43.07 10.41
C ASP A 415 -28.26 -43.09 9.06
N ASN A 416 -28.04 -44.16 8.29
CA ASN A 416 -28.55 -44.42 6.92
C ASN A 416 -27.95 -43.55 5.79
N SER A 417 -26.94 -42.71 6.06
CA SER A 417 -26.21 -42.01 5.00
C SER A 417 -25.06 -42.86 4.46
N ILE A 418 -24.91 -42.91 3.13
CA ILE A 418 -23.95 -43.75 2.43
C ILE A 418 -23.08 -42.93 1.46
N VAL A 419 -21.97 -43.50 1.01
CA VAL A 419 -21.19 -42.97 -0.11
C VAL A 419 -21.63 -43.68 -1.38
N GLN A 420 -22.24 -42.96 -2.32
CA GLN A 420 -22.63 -43.49 -3.64
C GLN A 420 -21.62 -43.09 -4.69
N ILE A 421 -21.05 -44.08 -5.39
CA ILE A 421 -20.05 -43.89 -6.43
C ILE A 421 -20.61 -44.33 -7.78
N PHE A 422 -20.67 -43.39 -8.71
CA PHE A 422 -21.10 -43.60 -10.10
C PHE A 422 -19.94 -43.54 -11.11
N SER A 423 -18.68 -43.61 -10.65
CA SER A 423 -17.51 -43.52 -11.52
C SER A 423 -16.80 -44.86 -11.65
N ASN A 424 -16.44 -45.21 -12.89
CA ASN A 424 -15.73 -46.45 -13.23
C ASN A 424 -14.21 -46.37 -13.01
N ASP A 425 -13.63 -45.16 -12.89
CA ASP A 425 -12.17 -44.94 -12.87
C ASP A 425 -11.70 -44.14 -11.63
N VAL A 426 -12.46 -44.17 -10.53
CA VAL A 426 -12.10 -43.45 -9.29
C VAL A 426 -11.12 -44.24 -8.41
N GLN A 427 -9.97 -43.63 -8.14
CA GLN A 427 -9.05 -44.08 -7.09
C GLN A 427 -9.57 -43.64 -5.72
N THR A 428 -9.94 -44.61 -4.87
CA THR A 428 -10.42 -44.34 -3.51
C THR A 428 -9.33 -44.57 -2.46
N ASN A 429 -9.27 -43.73 -1.43
CA ASN A 429 -8.40 -43.89 -0.27
C ASN A 429 -9.19 -43.61 1.00
N ILE A 430 -9.56 -44.67 1.73
CA ILE A 430 -10.59 -44.59 2.77
C ILE A 430 -10.05 -45.09 4.10
N LYS A 431 -9.95 -44.16 5.05
CA LYS A 431 -9.58 -44.36 6.45
C LYS A 431 -10.69 -43.83 7.36
N SER A 432 -11.91 -44.25 7.08
CA SER A 432 -13.15 -43.75 7.68
C SER A 432 -14.15 -44.89 7.81
N ASN A 433 -15.01 -44.85 8.82
CA ASN A 433 -16.06 -45.85 9.00
C ASN A 433 -17.32 -45.38 8.25
N CYS A 434 -17.53 -45.89 7.04
CA CYS A 434 -18.68 -45.56 6.19
C CYS A 434 -19.10 -46.75 5.31
N GLU A 435 -20.37 -46.79 4.94
CA GLU A 435 -20.93 -47.72 3.96
C GLU A 435 -20.80 -47.13 2.56
N ILE A 436 -20.32 -47.94 1.60
CA ILE A 436 -20.03 -47.51 0.24
C ILE A 436 -20.83 -48.36 -0.73
N HIS A 437 -21.62 -47.70 -1.58
CA HIS A 437 -22.36 -48.34 -2.66
C HIS A 437 -21.74 -47.95 -3.99
N TRP A 438 -21.36 -48.96 -4.77
CA TRP A 438 -20.78 -48.78 -6.08
C TRP A 438 -21.80 -49.18 -7.15
N TYR A 439 -22.13 -48.24 -8.03
CA TYR A 439 -23.08 -48.44 -9.12
C TYR A 439 -22.29 -48.33 -10.43
N GLU A 440 -22.12 -49.46 -11.12
CA GLU A 440 -21.26 -49.73 -12.28
C GLU A 440 -19.82 -50.15 -11.95
N SER A 441 -19.44 -51.42 -12.21
CA SER A 441 -18.05 -51.86 -12.11
C SER A 441 -17.65 -52.76 -13.28
N ASN A 442 -16.60 -52.36 -14.01
CA ASN A 442 -15.79 -53.26 -14.84
C ASN A 442 -14.28 -53.18 -14.50
N LYS A 443 -13.87 -52.41 -13.47
CA LYS A 443 -12.45 -52.25 -13.06
C LYS A 443 -12.24 -51.97 -11.56
N LEU A 444 -10.98 -52.23 -11.14
CA LEU A 444 -10.44 -52.28 -9.77
C LEU A 444 -10.67 -51.01 -8.90
N ALA A 445 -11.40 -51.16 -7.79
CA ALA A 445 -11.31 -50.27 -6.65
C ALA A 445 -10.13 -50.68 -5.73
N ARG A 446 -9.18 -49.78 -5.45
CA ARG A 446 -8.10 -50.01 -4.48
C ARG A 446 -8.47 -49.42 -3.13
N ILE A 447 -8.98 -50.23 -2.22
CA ILE A 447 -9.30 -49.80 -0.86
C ILE A 447 -8.08 -50.03 0.05
N GLU A 448 -7.41 -48.97 0.50
CA GLU A 448 -6.35 -49.06 1.50
C GLU A 448 -6.90 -48.84 2.92
N LYS A 449 -7.24 -49.94 3.60
CA LYS A 449 -7.77 -49.95 4.97
C LYS A 449 -6.64 -49.74 6.00
N TYR A 450 -6.88 -48.88 7.00
CA TYR A 450 -6.06 -48.77 8.21
C TYR A 450 -6.95 -48.71 9.45
N GLY A 451 -7.18 -49.85 10.12
CA GLY A 451 -7.98 -49.96 11.35
C GLY A 451 -8.79 -51.26 11.49
N GLU A 452 -9.26 -51.58 12.70
CA GLU A 452 -9.96 -52.84 13.01
C GLU A 452 -11.46 -52.83 12.65
N ASP A 453 -12.14 -51.69 12.64
CA ASP A 453 -13.58 -51.61 12.35
C ASP A 453 -13.90 -51.72 10.84
N GLY A 454 -15.02 -52.35 10.51
CA GLY A 454 -15.38 -52.76 9.14
C GLY A 454 -15.82 -51.62 8.23
N VAL A 455 -15.29 -51.58 7.00
CA VAL A 455 -15.91 -50.89 5.86
C VAL A 455 -16.80 -51.93 5.18
N VAL A 456 -18.09 -51.63 5.01
CA VAL A 456 -19.03 -52.50 4.29
C VAL A 456 -19.22 -51.93 2.89
N CYS A 457 -18.79 -52.67 1.87
CA CYS A 457 -18.93 -52.30 0.48
C CYS A 457 -20.04 -53.16 -0.16
N TYR A 458 -21.01 -52.50 -0.78
CA TYR A 458 -22.01 -53.14 -1.61
C TYR A 458 -21.73 -52.77 -3.07
N ILE A 459 -21.31 -53.77 -3.85
CA ILE A 459 -21.19 -53.63 -5.30
C ILE A 459 -22.52 -54.10 -5.86
N ASN A 460 -23.24 -53.19 -6.51
CA ASN A 460 -24.54 -53.50 -7.08
C ASN A 460 -24.33 -54.04 -8.50
N ASP A 461 -23.98 -55.32 -8.60
CA ASP A 461 -23.83 -56.01 -9.88
C ASP A 461 -25.21 -56.50 -10.35
N GLU A 462 -25.74 -55.83 -11.38
CA GLU A 462 -26.53 -56.54 -12.42
C GLU A 462 -25.62 -57.09 -13.53
N ASN A 463 -24.28 -57.08 -13.36
CA ASN A 463 -23.31 -57.83 -14.17
C ASN A 463 -22.03 -58.16 -13.39
#